data_AF-A0A0D1WZF2-F1
#
_entry.id   AF-A0A0D1WZF2-F1
#
_cell.length_a   1.000
_cell.length_b   1.000
_cell.length_c   1.000
_cell.angle_alpha   90.00
_cell.angle_beta   90.00
_cell.angle_gamma   90.00
#
_symmetry.space_group_name_H-M   'P 1'
#
loop_
_entity.id
_entity.type
_entity.pdbx_description
1 polymer ?
#
loop_
_entity_poly.entity_id
_entity_poly.type
_entity_poly.pdbx_seq_one_letter_code
_entity_poly.pdbx_strand_id
1 'polypeptide(L)'
;MSQQHRQYDANSKLLSRFYAPLTLLKVLDPCRGAQQPDLILDTSFNEQATLWRDFLDQLAYLCDFEKGGDTVTAIAVQRNAEYPIFWLATNCPRPRTRTKARKHLSRVLGLLDEIHTTQKPVSDVENDILSRCLASSSQRIKVYSSLLMKAIREARRMLKQRTDSEAVILSNEIKRLASLVSKPDQLCSHAYNLRKHTQLMEILNRHHHAHSNRGVWSDIRHHIGRLGSWTKAVRIVIRGAMTFPQRFESAQVRVIVTSDKADIPNKCNLTSLDDIVRRTLPVTQHSLVEELCEALATTNDVTNIQEEFWDIYAKIKPRPHAELLVLEHFHQKRLEFTANERYIGCSKPSCYCCHIYMQCHPGRFSPRPTHGNLWIQWAPPLVLPPASRNPNAPRPQNHHTFKMLQAMLIPIRLDLQEQIMSRRPKRKKEPDSTTGMSSVAIMHHGIGVPDTGTLADSTTVVLNTTTLESYHIHDDDKDPFESIGNASSTPSSIDCQADRNSPQFSARSDGEPLDYDTSLDADIDLSVPDHSGEKTSISTHSSCNITATTGNSGQTTLADNEDSDDEGGVLIFQGRKR
;
A
#
# COMPACT_ATOMS: atom_id res chain seq x y z
N MET A 1 -12.03 -9.27 -48.70
CA MET A 1 -11.35 -8.30 -47.81
C MET A 1 -10.66 -9.10 -46.71
N SER A 2 -9.34 -9.13 -46.74
CA SER A 2 -8.50 -10.08 -46.04
C SER A 2 -8.59 -9.94 -44.52
N GLN A 3 -9.00 -11.01 -43.84
CA GLN A 3 -8.81 -11.17 -42.41
C GLN A 3 -7.30 -11.22 -42.14
N GLN A 4 -6.71 -10.09 -41.77
CA GLN A 4 -5.36 -10.08 -41.19
C GLN A 4 -5.44 -10.76 -39.82
N HIS A 5 -5.02 -12.03 -39.79
CA HIS A 5 -4.56 -12.71 -38.58
C HIS A 5 -3.53 -11.78 -37.92
N ARG A 6 -3.95 -11.07 -36.86
CA ARG A 6 -3.10 -10.10 -36.17
C ARG A 6 -2.11 -10.89 -35.32
N GLN A 7 -1.01 -11.29 -35.95
CA GLN A 7 0.05 -12.07 -35.35
C GLN A 7 0.54 -11.37 -34.07
N TYR A 8 0.43 -12.07 -32.93
CA TYR A 8 0.64 -11.50 -31.61
C TYR A 8 2.12 -11.23 -31.35
N ASP A 9 2.42 -10.00 -30.92
CA ASP A 9 3.76 -9.66 -30.49
C ASP A 9 4.08 -10.24 -29.10
N ALA A 10 5.37 -10.42 -28.80
CA ALA A 10 5.82 -11.06 -27.57
C ALA A 10 5.41 -10.31 -26.29
N ASN A 11 5.29 -8.98 -26.36
CA ASN A 11 4.90 -8.14 -25.22
C ASN A 11 3.42 -8.35 -24.87
N SER A 12 2.56 -8.44 -25.88
CA SER A 12 1.14 -8.70 -25.73
C SER A 12 0.88 -10.03 -25.02
N LYS A 13 1.67 -11.07 -25.34
CA LYS A 13 1.61 -12.38 -24.67
C LYS A 13 2.04 -12.29 -23.20
N LEU A 14 3.15 -11.61 -22.90
CA LEU A 14 3.63 -11.43 -21.52
C LEU A 14 2.63 -10.68 -20.66
N LEU A 15 2.09 -9.56 -21.17
CA LEU A 15 1.12 -8.76 -20.43
C LEU A 15 -0.18 -9.54 -20.20
N SER A 16 -0.67 -10.27 -21.20
CA SER A 16 -1.83 -11.16 -20.99
C SER A 16 -1.58 -12.17 -19.86
N ARG A 17 -0.39 -12.82 -19.86
CA ARG A 17 0.01 -13.75 -18.80
C ARG A 17 0.14 -13.10 -17.42
N PHE A 18 0.47 -11.81 -17.35
CA PHE A 18 0.53 -11.04 -16.11
C PHE A 18 -0.86 -10.64 -15.60
N TYR A 19 -1.69 -10.03 -16.46
CA TYR A 19 -2.98 -9.47 -16.03
C TYR A 19 -4.05 -10.53 -15.82
N ALA A 20 -4.07 -11.63 -16.58
CA ALA A 20 -5.09 -12.66 -16.45
C ALA A 20 -5.14 -13.29 -15.03
N PRO A 21 -4.05 -13.86 -14.48
CA PRO A 21 -4.07 -14.40 -13.12
C PRO A 21 -4.30 -13.30 -12.07
N LEU A 22 -3.76 -12.09 -12.27
CA LEU A 22 -3.97 -10.97 -11.35
C LEU A 22 -5.45 -10.54 -11.27
N THR A 23 -6.15 -10.52 -12.41
CA THR A 23 -7.58 -10.18 -12.47
C THR A 23 -8.44 -11.31 -11.92
N LEU A 24 -8.12 -12.57 -12.21
CA LEU A 24 -8.83 -13.69 -11.58
C LEU A 24 -8.66 -13.66 -10.06
N LEU A 25 -7.44 -13.43 -9.58
CA LEU A 25 -7.13 -13.27 -8.17
C LEU A 25 -7.97 -12.16 -7.52
N LYS A 26 -8.14 -11.03 -8.22
CA LYS A 26 -8.95 -9.88 -7.80
C LYS A 26 -10.43 -10.20 -7.65
N VAL A 27 -10.98 -10.96 -8.59
CA VAL A 27 -12.39 -11.37 -8.60
C VAL A 27 -12.67 -12.28 -7.41
N LEU A 28 -11.78 -13.25 -7.16
CA LEU A 28 -11.89 -14.20 -6.06
C LEU A 28 -11.75 -13.51 -4.70
N ASP A 29 -10.74 -12.65 -4.54
CA ASP A 29 -10.59 -11.84 -3.33
C ASP A 29 -9.89 -10.52 -3.68
N PRO A 30 -10.49 -9.36 -3.39
CA PRO A 30 -9.96 -8.06 -3.79
C PRO A 30 -8.68 -7.60 -3.08
N CYS A 31 -8.23 -8.32 -2.05
CA CYS A 31 -7.12 -7.93 -1.15
C CYS A 31 -6.18 -9.12 -0.89
N ARG A 32 -4.87 -8.88 -0.77
CA ARG A 32 -3.87 -9.88 -0.35
C ARG A 32 -2.98 -9.33 0.75
N GLY A 33 -2.39 -10.20 1.56
CA GLY A 33 -1.57 -9.76 2.69
C GLY A 33 -2.33 -8.94 3.74
N ALA A 34 -3.68 -8.98 3.73
CA ALA A 34 -4.51 -8.36 4.76
C ALA A 34 -4.48 -9.20 6.05
N GLN A 35 -3.30 -9.25 6.65
CA GLN A 35 -3.10 -9.20 8.09
C GLN A 35 -1.88 -8.29 8.29
N GLN A 36 -2.09 -7.18 9.00
CA GLN A 36 -1.07 -6.32 9.58
C GLN A 36 -0.48 -5.19 8.71
N PRO A 37 -1.27 -4.12 8.42
CA PRO A 37 -0.71 -2.83 8.01
C PRO A 37 0.28 -2.22 9.05
N ASP A 38 0.25 -2.74 10.29
CA ASP A 38 1.06 -2.29 11.42
C ASP A 38 2.34 -3.16 11.66
N LEU A 39 2.63 -4.19 10.84
CA LEU A 39 3.83 -5.05 11.01
C LEU A 39 4.91 -4.86 9.93
N ILE A 40 5.16 -3.60 9.59
CA ILE A 40 6.55 -3.16 9.64
C ILE A 40 6.71 -2.51 11.02
N LEU A 41 6.64 -3.33 12.08
CA LEU A 41 7.38 -3.03 13.28
C LEU A 41 8.81 -3.00 12.81
N ASP A 42 9.25 -1.79 12.46
CA ASP A 42 10.64 -1.51 12.31
C ASP A 42 11.26 -1.86 13.65
N THR A 43 11.79 -3.07 13.72
CA THR A 43 12.64 -3.52 14.82
C THR A 43 13.96 -2.75 14.79
N SER A 44 14.15 -1.82 13.84
CA SER A 44 15.13 -0.75 14.00
C SER A 44 14.69 0.18 15.13
N PHE A 45 15.42 0.11 16.24
CA PHE A 45 15.41 1.05 17.36
C PHE A 45 15.84 2.48 16.93
N ASN A 46 15.84 2.81 15.64
CA ASN A 46 16.30 4.10 15.13
C ASN A 46 15.13 5.06 14.93
N GLU A 47 14.78 5.75 16.00
CA GLU A 47 13.73 6.78 16.00
C GLU A 47 13.93 7.87 14.93
N GLN A 48 15.18 8.19 14.58
CA GLN A 48 15.47 9.20 13.56
C GLN A 48 15.17 8.69 12.15
N ALA A 49 15.45 7.42 11.86
CA ALA A 49 15.08 6.80 10.58
C ALA A 49 13.55 6.74 10.45
N THR A 50 12.85 6.27 11.50
CA THR A 50 11.39 6.26 11.53
C THR A 50 10.80 7.66 11.33
N LEU A 51 11.31 8.67 12.03
CA LEU A 51 10.87 10.06 11.85
C LEU A 51 11.13 10.57 10.42
N TRP A 52 12.24 10.19 9.79
CA TRP A 52 12.53 10.58 8.41
C TRP A 52 11.59 9.93 7.40
N ARG A 53 11.29 8.63 7.56
CA ARG A 53 10.28 7.94 6.74
C ARG A 53 8.90 8.56 6.89
N ASP A 54 8.49 8.80 8.13
CA ASP A 54 7.24 9.47 8.47
C ASP A 54 7.18 10.87 7.85
N PHE A 55 8.26 11.64 7.95
CA PHE A 55 8.38 12.96 7.32
C PHE A 55 8.12 12.89 5.80
N LEU A 56 8.74 11.94 5.10
CA LEU A 56 8.55 11.78 3.66
C LEU A 56 7.12 11.35 3.30
N ASP A 57 6.53 10.40 4.03
CA ASP A 57 5.13 9.99 3.82
C ASP A 57 4.16 11.13 4.11
N GLN A 58 4.39 11.92 5.16
CA GLN A 58 3.54 13.06 5.49
C GLN A 58 3.68 14.19 4.47
N LEU A 59 4.89 14.51 3.98
CA LEU A 59 5.07 15.45 2.88
C LEU A 59 4.33 15.00 1.62
N ALA A 60 4.42 13.72 1.29
CA ALA A 60 3.70 13.13 0.16
C ALA A 60 2.17 13.22 0.36
N TYR A 61 1.69 12.96 1.58
CA TYR A 61 0.28 13.13 1.95
C TYR A 61 -0.21 14.57 1.79
N LEU A 62 0.57 15.57 2.20
CA LEU A 62 0.21 16.99 2.07
C LEU A 62 0.14 17.45 0.61
N CYS A 63 0.81 16.73 -0.31
CA CYS A 63 0.74 16.95 -1.76
C CYS A 63 -0.40 16.20 -2.46
N ASP A 64 -1.16 15.36 -1.75
CA ASP A 64 -2.28 14.57 -2.29
C ASP A 64 -3.63 15.29 -2.10
N PHE A 65 -3.96 16.14 -3.07
CA PHE A 65 -5.03 17.13 -2.95
C PHE A 65 -6.47 16.59 -3.11
N GLU A 66 -6.65 15.51 -3.86
CA GLU A 66 -7.98 15.02 -4.25
C GLU A 66 -8.27 13.64 -3.62
N LYS A 67 -9.56 13.34 -3.42
CA LYS A 67 -9.95 11.97 -3.07
C LYS A 67 -9.84 11.11 -4.33
N GLY A 68 -9.23 9.94 -4.19
CA GLY A 68 -9.09 8.98 -5.28
C GLY A 68 -7.64 8.57 -5.42
N GLY A 69 -7.26 8.12 -6.61
CA GLY A 69 -5.91 7.63 -6.88
C GLY A 69 -5.07 8.55 -7.75
N ASP A 70 -5.61 9.62 -8.33
CA ASP A 70 -4.91 10.43 -9.34
C ASP A 70 -3.84 11.34 -8.73
N THR A 71 -4.14 12.00 -7.62
CA THR A 71 -3.21 12.93 -6.95
C THR A 71 -2.26 12.27 -5.96
N VAL A 72 -2.31 10.94 -5.86
CA VAL A 72 -1.34 10.17 -5.05
C VAL A 72 0.05 10.58 -5.45
N THR A 73 0.83 10.98 -4.46
CA THR A 73 2.15 11.59 -4.62
C THR A 73 3.17 10.71 -3.92
N ALA A 74 4.35 10.58 -4.53
CA ALA A 74 5.51 9.96 -3.91
C ALA A 74 6.71 10.90 -3.97
N ILE A 75 7.56 10.83 -2.94
CA ILE A 75 8.70 11.71 -2.71
C ILE A 75 9.92 10.88 -2.26
N ALA A 76 11.08 11.18 -2.82
CA ALA A 76 12.36 10.77 -2.27
C ALA A 76 13.36 11.93 -2.38
N VAL A 77 14.38 11.92 -1.53
CA VAL A 77 15.39 12.98 -1.47
C VAL A 77 16.72 12.43 -1.94
N GLN A 78 17.25 13.05 -2.99
CA GLN A 78 18.58 12.78 -3.48
C GLN A 78 19.61 13.52 -2.62
N ARG A 79 20.66 12.81 -2.21
CA ARG A 79 21.87 13.42 -1.66
C ARG A 79 22.59 14.17 -2.77
N ASN A 80 22.90 15.42 -2.50
CA ASN A 80 23.66 16.29 -3.38
C ASN A 80 24.51 17.23 -2.51
N ALA A 81 25.70 17.59 -2.99
CA ALA A 81 26.70 18.33 -2.23
C ALA A 81 26.29 19.80 -1.97
N GLU A 82 25.56 20.41 -2.91
CA GLU A 82 25.17 21.82 -2.81
C GLU A 82 23.86 22.01 -2.03
N TYR A 83 22.83 21.23 -2.38
CA TYR A 83 21.50 21.34 -1.77
C TYR A 83 20.70 20.05 -1.98
N PRO A 84 19.80 19.69 -1.05
CA PRO A 84 18.95 18.51 -1.18
C PRO A 84 17.96 18.65 -2.35
N ILE A 85 17.82 17.59 -3.14
CA ILE A 85 16.86 17.55 -4.27
C ILE A 85 15.72 16.60 -3.93
N PHE A 86 14.53 17.17 -3.74
CA PHE A 86 13.28 16.45 -3.55
C PHE A 86 12.69 16.06 -4.92
N TRP A 87 12.75 14.78 -5.24
CA TRP A 87 12.11 14.22 -6.42
C TRP A 87 10.66 13.86 -6.11
N LEU A 88 9.75 14.34 -6.94
CA LEU A 88 8.30 14.16 -6.80
C LEU A 88 7.72 13.46 -8.03
N ALA A 89 6.87 12.45 -7.80
CA ALA A 89 6.03 11.84 -8.82
C ALA A 89 4.56 11.86 -8.38
N THR A 90 3.64 11.88 -9.35
CA THR A 90 2.20 11.73 -9.10
C THR A 90 1.60 10.69 -10.02
N ASN A 91 0.57 9.98 -9.59
CA ASN A 91 -0.16 9.02 -10.46
C ASN A 91 -0.82 9.69 -11.68
N CYS A 92 -1.08 11.00 -11.60
CA CYS A 92 -1.70 11.77 -12.67
C CYS A 92 -0.67 12.15 -13.74
N PRO A 93 -0.88 11.77 -15.02
CA PRO A 93 0.01 12.19 -16.11
C PRO A 93 -0.14 13.68 -16.43
N ARG A 94 -1.25 14.32 -16.03
CA ARG A 94 -1.58 15.71 -16.41
C ARG A 94 -0.52 16.70 -15.90
N PRO A 95 0.10 17.51 -16.78
CA PRO A 95 1.13 18.48 -16.39
C PRO A 95 0.68 19.50 -15.33
N ARG A 96 -0.60 19.89 -15.33
CA ARG A 96 -1.18 20.82 -14.36
C ARG A 96 -1.14 20.27 -12.93
N THR A 97 -1.50 18.99 -12.74
CA THR A 97 -1.46 18.34 -11.42
C THR A 97 -0.03 18.27 -10.89
N ARG A 98 0.91 17.84 -11.73
CA ARG A 98 2.34 17.78 -11.40
C ARG A 98 2.92 19.14 -11.03
N THR A 99 2.57 20.17 -11.80
CA THR A 99 3.00 21.55 -11.53
C THR A 99 2.42 22.08 -10.22
N LYS A 100 1.15 21.80 -9.93
CA LYS A 100 0.51 22.15 -8.66
C LYS A 100 1.22 21.48 -7.48
N ALA A 101 1.48 20.17 -7.57
CA ALA A 101 2.19 19.41 -6.54
C ALA A 101 3.61 19.95 -6.31
N ARG A 102 4.38 20.21 -7.39
CA ARG A 102 5.71 20.82 -7.31
C ARG A 102 5.69 22.17 -6.60
N LYS A 103 4.82 23.09 -7.03
CA LYS A 103 4.72 24.44 -6.44
C LYS A 103 4.32 24.37 -4.97
N HIS A 104 3.40 23.47 -4.61
CA HIS A 104 2.98 23.26 -3.24
C HIS A 104 4.15 22.74 -2.38
N LEU A 105 4.83 21.67 -2.82
CA LEU A 105 5.97 21.11 -2.09
C LEU A 105 7.10 22.14 -1.92
N SER A 106 7.45 22.88 -2.98
CA SER A 106 8.46 23.95 -2.89
C SER A 106 8.08 25.00 -1.85
N ARG A 107 6.79 25.37 -1.78
CA ARG A 107 6.35 26.36 -0.77
C ARG A 107 6.37 25.78 0.64
N VAL A 108 5.97 24.53 0.83
CA VAL A 108 6.03 23.85 2.13
C VAL A 108 7.48 23.77 2.60
N LEU A 109 8.40 23.30 1.76
CA LEU A 109 9.82 23.21 2.12
C LEU A 109 10.42 24.58 2.45
N GLY A 110 10.09 25.62 1.68
CA GLY A 110 10.54 27.00 2.00
C GLY A 110 10.01 27.51 3.34
N LEU A 111 8.75 27.19 3.70
CA LEU A 111 8.21 27.54 5.02
C LEU A 111 8.92 26.79 6.16
N LEU A 112 9.33 25.53 5.94
CA LEU A 112 10.13 24.78 6.93
C LEU A 112 11.53 25.36 7.08
N ASP A 113 12.12 25.86 6.00
CA ASP A 113 13.43 26.51 6.00
C ASP A 113 13.40 27.86 6.75
N GLU A 114 12.28 28.60 6.69
CA GLU A 114 12.05 29.84 7.47
C GLU A 114 12.20 29.63 9.00
N ILE A 115 12.02 28.39 9.51
CA ILE A 115 12.24 28.08 10.95
C ILE A 115 13.69 28.37 11.36
N HIS A 116 14.66 28.05 10.48
CA HIS A 116 16.08 28.15 10.80
C HIS A 116 16.72 29.39 10.18
N THR A 117 16.31 29.75 8.96
CA THR A 117 16.91 30.88 8.20
C THR A 117 16.45 32.24 8.70
N THR A 118 15.16 32.39 9.05
CA THR A 118 14.58 33.66 9.54
C THR A 118 14.12 33.60 10.99
N GLN A 119 14.34 32.47 11.66
CA GLN A 119 13.91 32.21 13.05
C GLN A 119 12.41 32.45 13.26
N LYS A 120 11.60 32.20 12.22
CA LYS A 120 10.16 32.36 12.30
C LYS A 120 9.58 31.41 13.36
N PRO A 121 8.66 31.88 14.23
CA PRO A 121 8.08 31.03 15.26
C PRO A 121 7.47 29.76 14.68
N VAL A 122 7.79 28.61 15.27
CA VAL A 122 7.32 27.29 14.80
C VAL A 122 5.79 27.24 14.72
N SER A 123 5.09 27.89 15.65
CA SER A 123 3.62 28.01 15.64
C SER A 123 3.09 28.69 14.37
N ASP A 124 3.78 29.72 13.90
CA ASP A 124 3.36 30.49 12.73
C ASP A 124 3.59 29.69 11.45
N VAL A 125 4.72 28.98 11.38
CA VAL A 125 5.01 28.05 10.29
C VAL A 125 4.01 26.89 10.25
N GLU A 126 3.68 26.29 11.41
CA GLU A 126 2.65 25.24 11.52
C GLU A 126 1.30 25.76 11.00
N ASN A 127 0.87 26.93 11.44
CA ASN A 127 -0.40 27.54 11.01
C ASN A 127 -0.41 27.88 9.52
N ASP A 128 0.68 28.42 8.97
CA ASP A 128 0.82 28.75 7.55
C ASP A 128 0.74 27.50 6.67
N ILE A 129 1.45 26.44 7.02
CA ILE A 129 1.42 25.17 6.29
C ILE A 129 0.02 24.55 6.40
N LEU A 130 -0.54 24.47 7.61
CA LEU A 130 -1.86 23.87 7.83
C LEU A 130 -2.94 24.60 7.02
N SER A 131 -3.01 25.92 7.09
CA SER A 131 -3.97 26.72 6.33
C SER A 131 -3.89 26.46 4.82
N ARG A 132 -2.66 26.41 4.27
CA ARG A 132 -2.41 26.12 2.85
C ARG A 132 -2.82 24.70 2.45
N CYS A 133 -2.50 23.71 3.28
CA CYS A 133 -2.84 22.32 3.01
C CYS A 133 -4.35 22.08 3.06
N LEU A 134 -5.05 22.71 4.01
CA LEU A 134 -6.51 22.66 4.11
C LEU A 134 -7.18 23.33 2.91
N ALA A 135 -6.72 24.51 2.50
CA ALA A 135 -7.22 25.20 1.31
C ALA A 135 -7.03 24.35 0.05
N SER A 136 -5.83 23.77 -0.12
CA SER A 136 -5.48 22.93 -1.29
C SER A 136 -6.26 21.62 -1.35
N SER A 137 -6.72 21.12 -0.19
CA SER A 137 -7.46 19.85 -0.04
C SER A 137 -8.96 20.05 0.23
N SER A 138 -9.48 21.26 0.02
CA SER A 138 -10.85 21.64 0.39
C SER A 138 -11.92 20.69 -0.15
N GLN A 139 -11.78 20.23 -1.40
CA GLN A 139 -12.71 19.27 -1.99
C GLN A 139 -12.65 17.90 -1.29
N ARG A 140 -11.45 17.43 -0.95
CA ARG A 140 -11.24 16.17 -0.23
C ARG A 140 -11.82 16.24 1.19
N ILE A 141 -11.64 17.37 1.88
CA ILE A 141 -12.23 17.62 3.19
C ILE A 141 -13.75 17.60 3.11
N LYS A 142 -14.36 18.32 2.15
CA LYS A 142 -15.82 18.32 1.94
C LYS A 142 -16.39 16.91 1.79
N VAL A 143 -15.71 16.04 1.05
CA VAL A 143 -16.14 14.64 0.88
C VAL A 143 -16.05 13.85 2.19
N TYR A 144 -14.99 14.01 2.98
CA TYR A 144 -14.91 13.33 4.28
C TYR A 144 -15.93 13.88 5.28
N SER A 145 -16.16 15.19 5.29
CA SER A 145 -17.18 15.82 6.14
C SER A 145 -18.59 15.35 5.77
N SER A 146 -18.92 15.19 4.49
CA SER A 146 -20.24 14.70 4.07
C SER A 146 -20.47 13.24 4.45
N LEU A 147 -19.44 12.39 4.32
CA LEU A 147 -19.49 10.99 4.74
C LEU A 147 -19.60 10.88 6.27
N LEU A 148 -18.85 11.69 7.02
CA LEU A 148 -18.98 11.80 8.48
C LEU A 148 -20.43 12.18 8.85
N MET A 149 -21.02 13.17 8.18
CA MET A 149 -22.40 13.59 8.46
C MET A 149 -23.44 12.53 8.13
N LYS A 150 -23.18 11.66 7.16
CA LYS A 150 -24.04 10.50 6.90
C LYS A 150 -23.97 9.52 8.08
N ALA A 151 -22.77 9.19 8.55
CA ALA A 151 -22.59 8.30 9.69
C ALA A 151 -23.15 8.89 10.99
N ILE A 152 -22.96 10.19 11.22
CA ILE A 152 -23.51 10.92 12.37
C ILE A 152 -25.05 10.86 12.42
N ARG A 153 -25.73 11.03 11.27
CA ARG A 153 -27.19 10.94 11.23
C ARG A 153 -27.69 9.57 11.65
N GLU A 154 -27.02 8.53 11.20
CA GLU A 154 -27.35 7.15 11.57
C GLU A 154 -27.04 6.86 13.04
N ALA A 155 -25.87 7.28 13.53
CA ALA A 155 -25.51 7.12 14.94
C ALA A 155 -26.52 7.85 15.87
N ARG A 156 -26.98 9.04 15.48
CA ARG A 156 -28.02 9.76 16.23
C ARG A 156 -29.33 8.97 16.31
N ARG A 157 -29.71 8.24 15.26
CA ARG A 157 -30.90 7.37 15.26
C ARG A 157 -30.74 6.23 16.27
N MET A 158 -29.58 5.58 16.29
CA MET A 158 -29.27 4.50 17.24
C MET A 158 -29.19 4.97 18.70
N LEU A 159 -28.74 6.21 18.93
CA LEU A 159 -28.62 6.79 20.27
C LEU A 159 -29.93 7.31 20.85
N LYS A 160 -31.00 7.49 20.05
CA LYS A 160 -32.27 8.10 20.53
C LYS A 160 -32.89 7.39 21.74
N GLN A 161 -32.67 6.09 21.86
CA GLN A 161 -33.28 5.25 22.90
C GLN A 161 -32.28 4.85 24.00
N ARG A 162 -31.02 5.28 23.90
CA ARG A 162 -29.97 4.96 24.87
C ARG A 162 -29.75 6.14 25.82
N THR A 163 -29.72 5.86 27.11
CA THR A 163 -29.50 6.85 28.19
C THR A 163 -28.27 6.55 29.04
N ASP A 164 -27.51 5.52 28.70
CA ASP A 164 -26.27 5.17 29.41
C ASP A 164 -25.17 6.23 29.23
N SER A 165 -24.16 6.19 30.11
CA SER A 165 -23.06 7.16 30.13
C SER A 165 -22.32 7.26 28.78
N GLU A 166 -22.10 6.13 28.09
CA GLU A 166 -21.44 6.14 26.77
C GLU A 166 -22.30 6.85 25.73
N ALA A 167 -23.61 6.62 25.75
CA ALA A 167 -24.54 7.28 24.84
C ALA A 167 -24.54 8.81 25.01
N VAL A 168 -24.39 9.30 26.25
CA VAL A 168 -24.26 10.74 26.53
C VAL A 168 -22.97 11.30 25.93
N ILE A 169 -21.83 10.64 26.15
CA ILE A 169 -20.51 11.04 25.60
C ILE A 169 -20.57 11.06 24.07
N LEU A 170 -21.04 9.96 23.45
CA LEU A 170 -21.19 9.84 22.00
C LEU A 170 -22.08 10.97 21.46
N SER A 171 -23.23 11.22 22.08
CA SER A 171 -24.18 12.25 21.65
C SER A 171 -23.56 13.65 21.71
N ASN A 172 -22.82 13.99 22.76
CA ASN A 172 -22.19 15.30 22.92
C ASN A 172 -21.10 15.53 21.87
N GLU A 173 -20.20 14.58 21.68
CA GLU A 173 -19.13 14.72 20.68
C GLU A 173 -19.65 14.67 19.25
N ILE A 174 -20.65 13.84 18.96
CA ILE A 174 -21.30 13.82 17.65
C ILE A 174 -22.00 15.15 17.35
N LYS A 175 -22.67 15.76 18.34
CA LYS A 175 -23.27 17.10 18.19
C LYS A 175 -22.20 18.14 17.90
N ARG A 176 -21.05 18.09 18.60
CA ARG A 176 -19.93 18.99 18.38
C ARG A 176 -19.29 18.82 17.00
N LEU A 177 -19.05 17.59 16.56
CA LEU A 177 -18.56 17.31 15.21
C LEU A 177 -19.53 17.87 14.15
N ALA A 178 -20.84 17.66 14.33
CA ALA A 178 -21.86 18.16 13.42
C ALA A 178 -21.88 19.69 13.34
N SER A 179 -21.68 20.41 14.45
CA SER A 179 -21.68 21.88 14.45
C SER A 179 -20.45 22.49 13.76
N LEU A 180 -19.35 21.74 13.67
CA LEU A 180 -18.10 22.19 13.06
C LEU A 180 -18.01 21.93 11.55
N VAL A 181 -18.96 21.22 10.93
CA VAL A 181 -18.87 20.83 9.51
C VAL A 181 -18.76 22.02 8.55
N SER A 182 -19.35 23.16 8.92
CA SER A 182 -19.27 24.40 8.14
C SER A 182 -17.94 25.15 8.32
N LYS A 183 -17.06 24.70 9.22
CA LYS A 183 -15.76 25.31 9.57
C LYS A 183 -14.64 24.28 9.42
N PRO A 184 -14.14 24.03 8.18
CA PRO A 184 -13.24 22.92 7.88
C PRO A 184 -11.95 22.89 8.71
N ASP A 185 -11.38 24.05 9.00
CA ASP A 185 -10.21 24.26 9.84
C ASP A 185 -10.47 23.80 11.28
N GLN A 186 -11.56 24.27 11.89
CA GLN A 186 -11.95 23.91 13.25
C GLN A 186 -12.32 22.43 13.34
N LEU A 187 -13.00 21.89 12.31
CA LEU A 187 -13.33 20.47 12.23
C LEU A 187 -12.08 19.60 12.18
N CYS A 188 -11.10 19.92 11.33
CA CYS A 188 -9.86 19.14 11.21
C CYS A 188 -9.04 19.19 12.51
N SER A 189 -8.91 20.37 13.11
CA SER A 189 -8.22 20.53 14.40
C SER A 189 -8.93 19.78 15.52
N HIS A 190 -10.25 19.85 15.60
CA HIS A 190 -11.03 19.10 16.59
C HIS A 190 -10.93 17.59 16.37
N ALA A 191 -11.06 17.12 15.12
CA ALA A 191 -10.89 15.73 14.76
C ALA A 191 -9.49 15.20 15.11
N TYR A 192 -8.45 16.02 14.95
CA TYR A 192 -7.10 15.68 15.40
C TYR A 192 -7.00 15.51 16.92
N ASN A 193 -7.59 16.43 17.69
CA ASN A 193 -7.62 16.33 19.15
C ASN A 193 -8.35 15.07 19.63
N LEU A 194 -9.45 14.69 18.97
CA LEU A 194 -10.17 13.45 19.30
C LEU A 194 -9.30 12.18 19.17
N ARG A 195 -8.22 12.21 18.37
CA ARG A 195 -7.30 11.08 18.18
C ARG A 195 -6.38 10.83 19.38
N LYS A 196 -6.08 11.85 20.18
CA LYS A 196 -5.04 11.81 21.22
C LYS A 196 -5.54 11.31 22.58
N HIS A 197 -6.40 10.28 22.61
CA HIS A 197 -7.00 9.75 23.85
C HIS A 197 -8.14 10.61 24.38
N THR A 198 -9.26 10.60 23.65
CA THR A 198 -10.56 10.99 24.20
C THR A 198 -11.38 9.74 24.51
N GLN A 199 -12.22 9.82 25.54
CA GLN A 199 -13.18 8.75 25.89
C GLN A 199 -14.01 8.31 24.67
N LEU A 200 -14.35 9.26 23.77
CA LEU A 200 -14.99 8.94 22.49
C LEU A 200 -14.19 7.92 21.67
N MET A 201 -12.89 8.13 21.50
CA MET A 201 -12.07 7.26 20.64
C MET A 201 -11.95 5.85 21.24
N GLU A 202 -11.89 5.73 22.57
CA GLU A 202 -11.91 4.45 23.27
C GLU A 202 -13.23 3.70 23.05
N ILE A 203 -14.36 4.41 23.18
CA ILE A 203 -15.70 3.86 22.89
C ILE A 203 -15.78 3.41 21.42
N LEU A 204 -15.31 4.24 20.48
CA LEU A 204 -15.31 3.92 19.06
C LEU A 204 -14.41 2.72 18.71
N ASN A 205 -13.26 2.58 19.39
CA ASN A 205 -12.40 1.41 19.25
C ASN A 205 -13.11 0.15 19.76
N ARG A 206 -13.70 0.17 20.97
CA ARG A 206 -14.47 -0.97 21.49
C ARG A 206 -15.59 -1.40 20.55
N HIS A 207 -16.37 -0.44 20.03
CA HIS A 207 -17.41 -0.74 19.05
C HIS A 207 -16.87 -1.27 17.73
N HIS A 208 -15.71 -0.81 17.28
CA HIS A 208 -15.04 -1.32 16.08
C HIS A 208 -14.60 -2.78 16.26
N HIS A 209 -14.10 -3.16 17.44
CA HIS A 209 -13.67 -4.52 17.73
C HIS A 209 -14.83 -5.49 17.98
N ALA A 210 -15.89 -5.03 18.63
CA ALA A 210 -17.06 -5.85 18.94
C ALA A 210 -17.85 -6.27 17.68
N HIS A 211 -17.72 -5.52 16.58
CA HIS A 211 -18.42 -5.82 15.33
C HIS A 211 -17.40 -6.22 14.26
N SER A 212 -17.41 -7.50 13.89
CA SER A 212 -16.59 -8.04 12.79
C SER A 212 -16.86 -7.37 11.43
N ASN A 213 -17.99 -6.67 11.31
CA ASN A 213 -18.37 -5.90 10.14
C ASN A 213 -18.22 -4.38 10.38
N ARG A 214 -17.70 -3.68 9.37
CA ARG A 214 -17.62 -2.22 9.34
C ARG A 214 -19.02 -1.58 9.45
N GLY A 215 -19.34 -1.06 10.63
CA GLY A 215 -20.59 -0.35 10.93
C GLY A 215 -20.44 1.16 11.13
N VAL A 216 -21.53 1.83 11.55
CA VAL A 216 -21.59 3.30 11.72
C VAL A 216 -20.47 3.86 12.61
N TRP A 217 -20.14 3.18 13.70
CA TRP A 217 -19.08 3.58 14.63
C TRP A 217 -17.69 3.47 13.99
N SER A 218 -17.48 2.44 13.18
CA SER A 218 -16.24 2.27 12.39
C SER A 218 -16.09 3.38 11.36
N ASP A 219 -17.19 3.82 10.74
CA ASP A 219 -17.19 4.94 9.80
C ASP A 219 -16.91 6.29 10.48
N ILE A 220 -17.54 6.57 11.62
CA ILE A 220 -17.24 7.78 12.41
C ILE A 220 -15.77 7.80 12.79
N ARG A 221 -15.26 6.71 13.37
CA ARG A 221 -13.84 6.52 13.70
C ARG A 221 -12.96 6.78 12.49
N HIS A 222 -13.27 6.15 11.36
CA HIS A 222 -12.51 6.32 10.13
C HIS A 222 -12.46 7.79 9.68
N HIS A 223 -13.61 8.47 9.62
CA HIS A 223 -13.67 9.84 9.13
C HIS A 223 -13.04 10.86 10.09
N ILE A 224 -13.15 10.68 11.40
CA ILE A 224 -12.39 11.46 12.40
C ILE A 224 -10.89 11.30 12.13
N GLY A 225 -10.44 10.06 11.96
CA GLY A 225 -9.03 9.77 11.64
C GLY A 225 -8.57 10.50 10.37
N ARG A 226 -9.37 10.50 9.31
CA ARG A 226 -9.07 11.22 8.05
C ARG A 226 -9.03 12.73 8.23
N LEU A 227 -10.02 13.31 8.90
CA LEU A 227 -10.13 14.76 9.12
C LEU A 227 -8.99 15.27 10.01
N GLY A 228 -8.56 14.49 10.99
CA GLY A 228 -7.41 14.84 11.84
C GLY A 228 -6.05 14.63 11.18
N SER A 229 -5.95 14.03 10.00
CA SER A 229 -4.66 13.67 9.40
C SER A 229 -3.86 14.87 8.87
N TRP A 230 -4.50 15.98 8.48
CA TRP A 230 -3.76 17.18 8.06
C TRP A 230 -2.95 17.77 9.21
N THR A 231 -3.58 18.00 10.36
CA THR A 231 -2.88 18.50 11.56
C THR A 231 -1.79 17.54 12.02
N LYS A 232 -2.06 16.22 11.98
CA LYS A 232 -1.02 15.20 12.25
C LYS A 232 0.17 15.34 11.30
N ALA A 233 -0.09 15.40 10.00
CA ALA A 233 0.93 15.45 8.96
C ALA A 233 1.82 16.69 9.11
N VAL A 234 1.22 17.87 9.29
CA VAL A 234 1.97 19.12 9.47
C VAL A 234 2.89 19.03 10.70
N ARG A 235 2.39 18.54 11.84
CA ARG A 235 3.21 18.43 13.06
C ARG A 235 4.39 17.47 12.91
N ILE A 236 4.20 16.35 12.20
CA ILE A 236 5.30 15.41 11.90
C ILE A 236 6.34 16.09 10.98
N VAL A 237 5.87 16.82 9.96
CA VAL A 237 6.75 17.54 9.04
C VAL A 237 7.55 18.64 9.77
N ILE A 238 6.91 19.40 10.66
CA ILE A 238 7.56 20.39 11.54
C ILE A 238 8.60 19.70 12.44
N ARG A 239 8.25 18.58 13.08
CA ARG A 239 9.19 17.82 13.92
C ARG A 239 10.41 17.35 13.12
N GLY A 240 10.19 16.80 11.93
CA GLY A 240 11.28 16.41 11.03
C GLY A 240 12.13 17.62 10.61
N ALA A 241 11.51 18.78 10.41
CA ALA A 241 12.23 20.00 10.10
C ALA A 241 13.17 20.42 11.24
N MET A 242 12.65 20.50 12.46
CA MET A 242 13.46 20.84 13.64
C MET A 242 14.58 19.81 13.92
N THR A 243 14.35 18.54 13.57
CA THR A 243 15.33 17.46 13.81
C THR A 243 16.42 17.42 12.74
N PHE A 244 16.10 17.75 11.49
CA PHE A 244 16.99 17.57 10.35
C PHE A 244 17.18 18.84 9.49
N PRO A 245 17.52 20.01 10.05
CA PRO A 245 17.57 21.29 9.34
C PRO A 245 18.31 21.23 8.00
N GLN A 246 19.49 20.62 8.00
CA GLN A 246 20.37 20.51 6.82
C GLN A 246 19.76 19.69 5.67
N ARG A 247 18.70 18.89 5.91
CA ARG A 247 18.08 18.04 4.87
C ARG A 247 17.10 18.79 3.98
N PHE A 248 16.81 20.05 4.26
CA PHE A 248 15.90 20.87 3.44
C PHE A 248 16.33 22.34 3.30
N GLU A 249 17.50 22.70 3.82
CA GLU A 249 18.14 24.00 3.58
C GLU A 249 18.27 24.24 2.06
N SER A 250 17.68 25.33 1.57
CA SER A 250 17.69 25.66 0.13
C SER A 250 17.19 24.53 -0.79
N ALA A 251 16.27 23.69 -0.29
CA ALA A 251 15.81 22.51 -1.02
C ALA A 251 15.22 22.81 -2.40
N GLN A 252 15.60 22.02 -3.40
CA GLN A 252 15.00 22.07 -4.73
C GLN A 252 14.00 20.94 -4.93
N VAL A 253 12.93 21.23 -5.68
CA VAL A 253 11.92 20.23 -6.04
C VAL A 253 11.96 19.96 -7.54
N ARG A 254 12.17 18.70 -7.91
CA ARG A 254 12.13 18.22 -9.29
C ARG A 254 11.01 17.21 -9.49
N VAL A 255 10.37 17.26 -10.66
CA VAL A 255 9.25 16.38 -11.00
C VAL A 255 9.75 15.28 -11.92
N ILE A 256 9.39 14.04 -11.60
CA ILE A 256 9.58 12.89 -12.48
C ILE A 256 8.43 12.89 -13.50
N VAL A 257 8.79 12.92 -14.77
CA VAL A 257 7.83 12.87 -15.88
C VAL A 257 7.66 11.41 -16.30
N THR A 258 6.41 10.97 -16.44
CA THR A 258 6.07 9.66 -17.00
C THR A 258 5.79 9.76 -18.48
N SER A 259 6.03 8.67 -19.21
CA SER A 259 5.42 8.48 -20.53
C SER A 259 3.90 8.36 -20.38
N ASP A 260 3.15 8.97 -21.29
CA ASP A 260 1.68 9.05 -21.20
C ASP A 260 0.96 7.73 -21.56
N LYS A 261 1.68 6.71 -22.05
CA LYS A 261 1.09 5.44 -22.48
C LYS A 261 1.81 4.26 -21.85
N ALA A 262 1.14 3.61 -20.90
CA ALA A 262 1.53 2.29 -20.43
C ALA A 262 1.16 1.24 -21.49
N ASP A 263 1.94 0.17 -21.56
CA ASP A 263 1.58 -0.97 -22.39
C ASP A 263 0.28 -1.61 -21.86
N ILE A 264 -0.61 -1.99 -22.78
CA ILE A 264 -1.94 -2.50 -22.44
C ILE A 264 -1.94 -4.01 -22.71
N PRO A 265 -2.48 -4.85 -21.79
CA PRO A 265 -2.67 -6.25 -22.09
C PRO A 265 -3.55 -6.41 -23.33
N ASN A 266 -3.22 -7.40 -24.14
CA ASN A 266 -4.11 -7.76 -25.23
C ASN A 266 -5.45 -8.27 -24.65
N LYS A 267 -6.53 -7.63 -25.10
CA LYS A 267 -7.91 -7.92 -24.69
C LYS A 267 -8.59 -8.94 -25.61
N CYS A 268 -8.05 -9.13 -26.80
CA CYS A 268 -8.49 -10.13 -27.74
C CYS A 268 -7.68 -11.40 -27.51
N ASN A 269 -8.21 -12.28 -26.64
CA ASN A 269 -8.29 -13.72 -26.84
C ASN A 269 -8.99 -14.35 -25.65
N LEU A 270 -10.04 -15.11 -25.95
CA LEU A 270 -10.70 -16.06 -25.06
C LEU A 270 -9.62 -16.90 -24.37
N THR A 271 -9.40 -16.61 -23.10
CA THR A 271 -8.66 -17.46 -22.17
C THR A 271 -9.72 -17.90 -21.20
N SER A 272 -10.15 -19.16 -21.28
CA SER A 272 -11.08 -19.68 -20.29
C SER A 272 -10.45 -19.56 -18.90
N LEU A 273 -11.26 -19.61 -17.84
CA LEU A 273 -10.71 -19.62 -16.48
C LEU A 273 -9.71 -20.79 -16.30
N ASP A 274 -10.02 -21.95 -16.88
CA ASP A 274 -9.14 -23.13 -16.93
C ASP A 274 -7.82 -22.84 -17.64
N ASP A 275 -7.83 -22.12 -18.75
CA ASP A 275 -6.60 -21.74 -19.45
C ASP A 275 -5.71 -20.83 -18.59
N ILE A 276 -6.29 -19.99 -17.74
CA ILE A 276 -5.52 -19.19 -16.76
C ILE A 276 -4.84 -20.13 -15.77
N VAL A 277 -5.59 -21.08 -15.21
CA VAL A 277 -5.10 -22.06 -14.23
C VAL A 277 -4.03 -22.98 -14.83
N ARG A 278 -4.25 -23.52 -16.03
CA ARG A 278 -3.27 -24.36 -16.74
C ARG A 278 -1.94 -23.63 -16.96
N ARG A 279 -1.96 -22.30 -17.06
CA ARG A 279 -0.76 -21.46 -17.22
C ARG A 279 -0.16 -20.98 -15.90
N THR A 280 -0.75 -21.29 -14.75
CA THR A 280 -0.17 -20.91 -13.44
C THR A 280 0.79 -21.95 -12.90
N LEU A 281 0.74 -23.18 -13.44
CA LEU A 281 1.54 -24.32 -13.01
C LEU A 281 2.33 -24.94 -14.17
N PRO A 282 3.47 -25.59 -13.89
CA PRO A 282 4.16 -26.40 -14.87
C PRO A 282 3.27 -27.55 -15.37
N VAL A 283 3.45 -27.94 -16.64
CA VAL A 283 2.73 -29.05 -17.27
C VAL A 283 2.84 -30.35 -16.45
N THR A 284 3.97 -30.56 -15.76
CA THR A 284 4.20 -31.76 -14.94
C THR A 284 3.25 -31.92 -13.75
N GLN A 285 2.53 -30.87 -13.34
CA GLN A 285 1.62 -30.89 -12.20
C GLN A 285 0.15 -31.05 -12.63
N HIS A 286 -0.11 -31.95 -13.59
CA HIS A 286 -1.45 -32.17 -14.17
C HIS A 286 -2.55 -32.40 -13.12
N SER A 287 -2.29 -33.20 -12.08
CA SER A 287 -3.29 -33.50 -11.04
C SER A 287 -3.71 -32.25 -10.25
N LEU A 288 -2.76 -31.38 -9.91
CA LEU A 288 -3.05 -30.13 -9.20
C LEU A 288 -3.78 -29.13 -10.12
N VAL A 289 -3.45 -29.12 -11.41
CA VAL A 289 -4.17 -28.31 -12.41
C VAL A 289 -5.64 -28.74 -12.49
N GLU A 290 -5.92 -30.04 -12.53
CA GLU A 290 -7.30 -30.56 -12.55
C GLU A 290 -8.06 -30.20 -11.27
N GLU A 291 -7.44 -30.36 -10.10
CA GLU A 291 -8.03 -30.00 -8.80
C GLU A 291 -8.37 -28.50 -8.72
N LEU A 292 -7.47 -27.63 -9.21
CA LEU A 292 -7.70 -26.19 -9.26
C LEU A 292 -8.83 -25.82 -10.23
N CYS A 293 -8.88 -26.43 -11.41
CA CYS A 293 -9.96 -26.20 -12.37
C CYS A 293 -11.31 -26.64 -11.80
N GLU A 294 -11.38 -27.81 -11.16
CA GLU A 294 -12.61 -28.31 -10.52
C GLU A 294 -13.07 -27.39 -9.37
N ALA A 295 -12.14 -26.98 -8.50
CA ALA A 295 -12.43 -26.05 -7.41
C ALA A 295 -12.94 -24.69 -7.92
N LEU A 296 -12.34 -24.19 -9.01
CA LEU A 296 -12.76 -22.93 -9.63
C LEU A 296 -14.12 -23.05 -10.31
N ALA A 297 -14.38 -24.15 -11.03
CA ALA A 297 -15.68 -24.44 -11.65
C ALA A 297 -16.80 -24.50 -10.59
N THR A 298 -16.57 -25.27 -9.51
CA THR A 298 -17.53 -25.37 -8.39
C THR A 298 -17.84 -24.00 -7.78
N THR A 299 -16.82 -23.14 -7.64
CA THR A 299 -17.02 -21.79 -7.10
C THR A 299 -17.78 -20.92 -8.10
N ASN A 300 -17.50 -21.05 -9.40
CA ASN A 300 -18.17 -20.31 -10.47
C ASN A 300 -19.63 -20.76 -10.69
N ASP A 301 -20.01 -21.99 -10.32
CA ASP A 301 -21.41 -22.42 -10.41
C ASP A 301 -22.30 -21.71 -9.39
N VAL A 302 -21.73 -21.29 -8.26
CA VAL A 302 -22.43 -20.55 -7.19
C VAL A 302 -22.14 -19.05 -7.20
N THR A 303 -21.22 -18.58 -8.05
CA THR A 303 -20.83 -17.16 -8.16
C THR A 303 -20.49 -16.77 -9.60
N ASN A 304 -20.79 -15.54 -10.02
CA ASN A 304 -20.55 -15.12 -11.42
C ASN A 304 -19.07 -14.74 -11.71
N ILE A 305 -18.10 -15.57 -11.32
CA ILE A 305 -16.65 -15.29 -11.46
C ILE A 305 -16.28 -15.02 -12.92
N GLN A 306 -16.74 -15.85 -13.85
CA GLN A 306 -16.39 -15.72 -15.27
C GLN A 306 -16.89 -14.39 -15.85
N GLU A 307 -18.13 -14.01 -15.59
CA GLU A 307 -18.70 -12.75 -16.07
C GLU A 307 -18.00 -11.54 -15.43
N GLU A 308 -17.79 -11.58 -14.10
CA GLU A 308 -17.09 -10.50 -13.38
C GLU A 308 -15.65 -10.35 -13.89
N PHE A 309 -14.96 -11.47 -14.13
CA PHE A 309 -13.62 -11.47 -14.72
C PHE A 309 -13.59 -10.76 -16.06
N TRP A 310 -14.47 -11.13 -16.99
CA TRP A 310 -14.49 -10.54 -18.34
C TRP A 310 -14.85 -9.06 -18.32
N ASP A 311 -15.84 -8.68 -17.52
CA ASP A 311 -16.24 -7.28 -17.38
C ASP A 311 -15.08 -6.41 -16.88
N ILE A 312 -14.36 -6.91 -15.87
CA ILE A 312 -13.22 -6.25 -15.28
C ILE A 312 -12.03 -6.21 -16.25
N TYR A 313 -11.66 -7.35 -16.84
CA TYR A 313 -10.49 -7.51 -17.71
C TYR A 313 -10.58 -6.63 -18.96
N ALA A 314 -11.76 -6.57 -19.59
CA ALA A 314 -12.00 -5.72 -20.75
C ALA A 314 -11.83 -4.22 -20.45
N LYS A 315 -12.08 -3.79 -19.21
CA LYS A 315 -12.03 -2.39 -18.77
C LYS A 315 -10.67 -1.96 -18.23
N ILE A 316 -9.66 -2.82 -18.19
CA ILE A 316 -8.33 -2.49 -17.69
C ILE A 316 -7.74 -1.32 -18.49
N LYS A 317 -7.26 -0.31 -17.75
CA LYS A 317 -6.54 0.87 -18.22
C LYS A 317 -5.28 1.04 -17.36
N PRO A 318 -4.16 0.41 -17.76
CA PRO A 318 -2.96 0.38 -16.95
C PRO A 318 -2.34 1.76 -16.73
N ARG A 319 -1.79 1.99 -15.54
CA ARG A 319 -0.90 3.12 -15.25
C ARG A 319 0.11 2.77 -14.15
N PRO A 320 1.31 3.36 -14.20
CA PRO A 320 2.27 3.21 -13.12
C PRO A 320 1.84 4.00 -11.88
N HIS A 321 2.28 3.54 -10.71
CA HIS A 321 2.11 4.25 -9.45
C HIS A 321 3.32 5.14 -9.13
N ALA A 322 3.06 6.25 -8.45
CA ALA A 322 4.02 7.30 -8.10
C ALA A 322 5.26 6.74 -7.39
N GLU A 323 5.07 5.84 -6.42
CA GLU A 323 6.19 5.27 -5.66
C GLU A 323 7.16 4.48 -6.55
N LEU A 324 6.65 3.76 -7.56
CA LEU A 324 7.49 2.99 -8.49
C LEU A 324 8.19 3.87 -9.51
N LEU A 325 7.60 5.02 -9.86
CA LEU A 325 8.23 6.01 -10.73
C LEU A 325 9.43 6.65 -10.06
N VAL A 326 9.32 6.97 -8.76
CA VAL A 326 10.45 7.46 -7.96
C VAL A 326 11.52 6.37 -7.84
N LEU A 327 11.10 5.13 -7.55
CA LEU A 327 11.98 3.98 -7.40
C LEU A 327 12.86 3.78 -8.63
N GLU A 328 12.24 3.66 -9.81
CA GLU A 328 12.96 3.45 -11.06
C GLU A 328 13.83 4.65 -11.43
N HIS A 329 13.38 5.87 -11.15
CA HIS A 329 14.19 7.06 -11.41
C HIS A 329 15.51 7.03 -10.65
N PHE A 330 15.47 6.69 -9.36
CA PHE A 330 16.66 6.57 -8.54
C PHE A 330 17.54 5.40 -8.98
N HIS A 331 16.92 4.27 -9.32
CA HIS A 331 17.66 3.09 -9.77
C HIS A 331 18.39 3.32 -11.10
N GLN A 332 17.66 3.76 -12.14
CA GLN A 332 18.20 3.97 -13.48
C GLN A 332 19.30 5.02 -13.52
N LYS A 333 19.16 6.08 -12.72
CA LYS A 333 20.14 7.17 -12.65
C LYS A 333 21.20 6.98 -11.57
N ARG A 334 21.14 5.88 -10.81
CA ARG A 334 22.05 5.59 -9.69
C ARG A 334 22.15 6.75 -8.70
N LEU A 335 21.01 7.36 -8.37
CA LEU A 335 20.97 8.48 -7.44
C LEU A 335 21.15 8.00 -6.01
N GLU A 336 21.95 8.73 -5.24
CA GLU A 336 22.14 8.47 -3.82
C GLU A 336 20.98 9.05 -3.01
N PHE A 337 20.51 8.28 -2.03
CA PHE A 337 19.48 8.74 -1.09
C PHE A 337 20.10 9.55 0.05
N THR A 338 19.43 10.61 0.45
CA THR A 338 19.73 11.30 1.72
C THR A 338 19.57 10.32 2.89
N ALA A 339 20.38 10.51 3.94
CA ALA A 339 20.39 9.66 5.14
C ALA A 339 20.79 8.19 4.92
N ASN A 340 21.37 7.84 3.76
CA ASN A 340 21.67 6.46 3.37
C ASN A 340 20.45 5.53 3.40
N GLU A 341 19.24 6.09 3.26
CA GLU A 341 18.00 5.35 3.42
C GLU A 341 17.23 5.31 2.10
N ARG A 342 17.14 4.13 1.49
CA ARG A 342 16.44 3.91 0.21
C ARG A 342 14.92 3.86 0.38
N TYR A 343 14.37 4.75 1.21
CA TYR A 343 12.94 4.87 1.46
C TYR A 343 12.30 5.88 0.51
N ILE A 344 11.08 5.56 0.08
CA ILE A 344 10.27 6.39 -0.79
C ILE A 344 9.00 6.72 -0.02
N GLY A 345 8.83 7.98 0.37
CA GLY A 345 7.58 8.43 0.97
C GLY A 345 6.46 8.43 -0.07
N CYS A 346 5.26 8.00 0.31
CA CYS A 346 4.08 8.08 -0.55
C CYS A 346 2.82 8.35 0.27
N SER A 347 1.87 9.09 -0.32
CA SER A 347 0.64 9.52 0.38
C SER A 347 -0.26 8.37 0.82
N LYS A 348 -0.01 7.15 0.33
CA LYS A 348 -0.73 5.92 0.66
C LYS A 348 0.23 4.73 0.85
N PRO A 349 -0.18 3.71 1.64
CA PRO A 349 0.48 2.42 1.64
C PRO A 349 0.53 1.81 0.23
N SER A 350 1.53 0.97 -0.03
CA SER A 350 1.70 0.32 -1.33
C SER A 350 0.52 -0.61 -1.63
N CYS A 351 0.06 -0.64 -2.89
CA CYS A 351 -0.83 -1.70 -3.34
C CYS A 351 -0.09 -3.03 -3.45
N TYR A 352 -0.83 -4.13 -3.62
CA TYR A 352 -0.24 -5.47 -3.75
C TYR A 352 0.84 -5.51 -4.84
N CYS A 353 0.53 -5.03 -6.05
CA CYS A 353 1.49 -5.02 -7.17
C CYS A 353 2.72 -4.16 -6.88
N CYS A 354 2.57 -3.02 -6.20
CA CYS A 354 3.73 -2.18 -5.85
C CYS A 354 4.58 -2.81 -4.76
N HIS A 355 3.96 -3.49 -3.80
CA HIS A 355 4.67 -4.22 -2.74
C HIS A 355 5.52 -5.35 -3.31
N ILE A 356 4.94 -6.23 -4.13
CA ILE A 356 5.70 -7.32 -4.76
C ILE A 356 6.75 -6.80 -5.74
N TYR A 357 6.46 -5.70 -6.47
CA TYR A 357 7.45 -5.08 -7.36
C TYR A 357 8.67 -4.64 -6.56
N MET A 358 8.48 -3.93 -5.44
CA MET A 358 9.57 -3.49 -4.57
C MET A 358 10.38 -4.66 -4.00
N GLN A 359 9.72 -5.77 -3.64
CA GLN A 359 10.39 -6.98 -3.13
C GLN A 359 11.24 -7.68 -4.19
N CYS A 360 10.72 -7.81 -5.41
CA CYS A 360 11.46 -8.42 -6.52
C CYS A 360 12.58 -7.52 -7.08
N HIS A 361 12.57 -6.22 -6.75
CA HIS A 361 13.42 -5.24 -7.40
C HIS A 361 14.88 -5.32 -6.91
N PRO A 362 15.89 -5.37 -7.81
CA PRO A 362 17.30 -5.57 -7.44
C PRO A 362 17.92 -4.41 -6.64
N GLY A 363 17.30 -3.23 -6.68
CA GLY A 363 17.76 -2.01 -5.99
C GLY A 363 17.69 -2.02 -4.46
N ARG A 364 17.11 -3.06 -3.83
CA ARG A 364 17.03 -3.22 -2.36
C ARG A 364 16.50 -1.96 -1.65
N PHE A 365 15.30 -1.53 -2.05
CA PHE A 365 14.62 -0.37 -1.45
C PHE A 365 14.04 -0.73 -0.08
N SER A 366 13.94 0.26 0.80
CA SER A 366 13.35 0.06 2.12
C SER A 366 11.88 -0.33 2.00
N PRO A 367 11.40 -1.31 2.79
CA PRO A 367 10.02 -1.78 2.70
C PRO A 367 9.05 -0.68 3.15
N ARG A 368 7.85 -0.72 2.57
CA ARG A 368 6.75 0.21 2.87
C ARG A 368 5.54 -0.54 3.39
N PRO A 369 4.72 0.07 4.26
CA PRO A 369 3.42 -0.47 4.62
C PRO A 369 2.59 -0.78 3.36
N THR A 370 1.85 -1.88 3.36
CA THR A 370 0.97 -2.25 2.26
C THR A 370 -0.47 -2.34 2.74
N HIS A 371 -1.41 -1.86 1.92
CA HIS A 371 -2.84 -2.04 2.16
C HIS A 371 -3.39 -3.32 1.49
N GLY A 372 -2.57 -4.04 0.72
CA GLY A 372 -2.95 -5.33 0.16
C GLY A 372 -3.96 -5.34 -1.00
N ASN A 373 -4.71 -4.26 -1.23
CA ASN A 373 -5.64 -4.20 -2.38
C ASN A 373 -4.94 -4.51 -3.71
N LEU A 374 -5.53 -5.46 -4.44
CA LEU A 374 -5.20 -5.76 -5.82
C LEU A 374 -5.70 -4.63 -6.72
N TRP A 375 -4.77 -3.86 -7.28
CA TRP A 375 -5.06 -2.75 -8.18
C TRP A 375 -4.73 -3.15 -9.62
N ILE A 376 -5.66 -3.83 -10.27
CA ILE A 376 -5.51 -4.40 -11.63
C ILE A 376 -5.28 -3.35 -12.75
N GLN A 377 -5.49 -2.07 -12.45
CA GLN A 377 -5.12 -0.98 -13.35
C GLN A 377 -3.63 -0.64 -13.25
N TRP A 378 -2.84 -1.41 -12.48
CA TRP A 378 -1.41 -1.20 -12.30
C TRP A 378 -0.66 -1.45 -13.60
N ALA A 379 0.43 -0.72 -13.85
CA ALA A 379 1.37 -0.97 -14.94
C ALA A 379 2.81 -0.93 -14.41
N PRO A 380 3.76 -1.63 -15.08
CA PRO A 380 5.16 -1.42 -14.78
C PRO A 380 5.54 0.07 -14.98
N PRO A 381 6.44 0.61 -14.15
CA PRO A 381 6.89 2.01 -14.22
C PRO A 381 7.63 2.35 -15.52
N LEU A 382 8.25 1.35 -16.15
CA LEU A 382 9.01 1.48 -17.39
C LEU A 382 8.39 0.62 -18.48
N VAL A 383 8.24 1.20 -19.67
CA VAL A 383 7.67 0.51 -20.84
C VAL A 383 8.55 -0.66 -21.27
N LEU A 384 7.93 -1.69 -21.83
CA LEU A 384 8.67 -2.76 -22.50
C LEU A 384 9.31 -2.22 -23.78
N PRO A 385 10.44 -2.79 -24.23
CA PRO A 385 11.01 -2.42 -25.51
C PRO A 385 10.01 -2.75 -26.63
N PRO A 386 9.97 -2.00 -27.74
CA PRO A 386 9.08 -2.28 -28.85
C PRO A 386 9.21 -3.75 -29.28
N ALA A 387 8.08 -4.44 -29.35
CA ALA A 387 8.11 -5.84 -29.74
C ALA A 387 8.57 -5.98 -31.19
N SER A 388 9.38 -7.01 -31.46
CA SER A 388 9.78 -7.32 -32.83
C SER A 388 8.55 -7.65 -33.67
N ARG A 389 8.57 -7.20 -34.93
CA ARG A 389 7.58 -7.62 -35.94
C ARG A 389 7.72 -9.10 -36.29
N ASN A 390 8.88 -9.71 -35.99
CA ASN A 390 9.07 -11.14 -36.12
C ASN A 390 8.51 -11.85 -34.87
N PRO A 391 7.47 -12.69 -35.00
CA PRO A 391 6.86 -13.44 -33.89
C PRO A 391 7.82 -14.42 -33.20
N ASN A 392 8.87 -14.85 -33.90
CA ASN A 392 9.90 -15.78 -33.42
C ASN A 392 11.15 -15.04 -32.92
N ALA A 393 11.12 -13.71 -32.86
CA ALA A 393 12.24 -12.97 -32.29
C ALA A 393 12.44 -13.35 -30.82
N PRO A 394 13.70 -13.47 -30.39
CA PRO A 394 14.00 -13.76 -28.99
C PRO A 394 13.37 -12.68 -28.11
N ARG A 395 12.72 -13.14 -27.03
CA ARG A 395 12.09 -12.26 -26.04
C ARG A 395 13.17 -11.38 -25.40
N PRO A 396 12.80 -10.19 -24.88
CA PRO A 396 13.76 -9.31 -24.23
C PRO A 396 14.10 -9.80 -22.81
N GLN A 397 14.61 -11.03 -22.68
CA GLN A 397 14.90 -11.70 -21.40
C GLN A 397 15.86 -10.89 -20.53
N ASN A 398 16.74 -10.09 -21.14
CA ASN A 398 17.68 -9.22 -20.43
C ASN A 398 17.10 -7.86 -20.03
N HIS A 399 15.90 -7.50 -20.47
CA HIS A 399 15.29 -6.22 -20.17
C HIS A 399 14.73 -6.18 -18.75
N HIS A 400 15.01 -5.09 -18.02
CA HIS A 400 14.61 -4.91 -16.62
C HIS A 400 13.11 -5.13 -16.39
N THR A 401 12.23 -4.43 -17.12
CA THR A 401 10.77 -4.61 -17.00
C THR A 401 10.33 -6.05 -17.26
N PHE A 402 10.97 -6.74 -18.19
CA PHE A 402 10.62 -8.13 -18.52
C PHE A 402 10.93 -9.05 -17.34
N LYS A 403 12.15 -8.95 -16.80
CA LYS A 403 12.57 -9.69 -15.60
C LYS A 403 11.67 -9.39 -14.40
N MET A 404 11.34 -8.12 -14.18
CA MET A 404 10.45 -7.70 -13.08
C MET A 404 9.06 -8.33 -13.19
N LEU A 405 8.43 -8.31 -14.37
CA LEU A 405 7.12 -8.91 -14.59
C LEU A 405 7.15 -10.44 -14.40
N GLN A 406 8.22 -11.12 -14.85
CA GLN A 406 8.39 -12.56 -14.62
C GLN A 406 8.58 -12.89 -13.14
N ALA A 407 9.41 -12.12 -12.42
CA ALA A 407 9.64 -12.32 -11.00
C ALA A 407 8.35 -12.13 -10.19
N MET A 408 7.55 -11.11 -10.51
CA MET A 408 6.24 -10.87 -9.88
C MET A 408 5.20 -11.96 -10.19
N LEU A 409 5.28 -12.62 -11.35
CA LEU A 409 4.35 -13.67 -11.73
C LEU A 409 4.39 -14.87 -10.78
N ILE A 410 5.56 -15.14 -10.18
CA ILE A 410 5.74 -16.25 -9.24
C ILE A 410 4.80 -16.09 -8.02
N PRO A 411 4.90 -15.03 -7.19
CA PRO A 411 3.99 -14.86 -6.05
C PRO A 411 2.53 -14.66 -6.47
N ILE A 412 2.24 -14.02 -7.61
CA ILE A 412 0.85 -13.88 -8.10
C ILE A 412 0.21 -15.25 -8.35
N ARG A 413 0.95 -16.17 -8.97
CA ARG A 413 0.46 -17.52 -9.28
C ARG A 413 0.28 -18.35 -8.00
N LEU A 414 1.21 -18.25 -7.06
CA LEU A 414 1.11 -18.93 -5.76
C LEU A 414 -0.12 -18.43 -4.97
N ASP A 415 -0.32 -17.10 -4.88
CA ASP A 415 -1.49 -16.52 -4.21
C ASP A 415 -2.81 -16.91 -4.88
N LEU A 416 -2.80 -17.13 -6.21
CA LEU A 416 -3.97 -17.58 -6.95
C LEU A 416 -4.29 -19.04 -6.65
N GLN A 417 -3.27 -19.90 -6.64
CA GLN A 417 -3.42 -21.30 -6.25
C GLN A 417 -3.97 -21.41 -4.82
N GLU A 418 -3.38 -20.69 -3.86
CA GLU A 418 -3.86 -20.69 -2.46
C GLU A 418 -5.32 -20.22 -2.38
N GLN A 419 -5.68 -19.15 -3.09
CA GLN A 419 -7.04 -18.62 -3.05
C GLN A 419 -8.07 -19.61 -3.60
N ILE A 420 -7.79 -20.25 -4.75
CA ILE A 420 -8.70 -21.23 -5.36
C ILE A 420 -8.85 -22.44 -4.44
N MET A 421 -7.73 -22.99 -3.95
CA MET A 421 -7.72 -24.19 -3.10
C MET A 421 -8.39 -23.96 -1.75
N SER A 422 -8.16 -22.81 -1.13
CA SER A 422 -8.72 -22.51 0.19
C SER A 422 -10.23 -22.31 0.17
N ARG A 423 -10.83 -22.08 -1.01
CA ARG A 423 -12.27 -21.79 -1.21
C ARG A 423 -12.80 -20.71 -0.26
N ARG A 424 -11.91 -19.81 0.17
CA ARG A 424 -12.24 -18.75 1.13
C ARG A 424 -13.23 -17.78 0.47
N PRO A 425 -14.26 -17.32 1.21
CA PRO A 425 -15.20 -16.36 0.67
C PRO A 425 -14.52 -15.04 0.31
N LYS A 426 -15.06 -14.37 -0.70
CA LYS A 426 -14.61 -13.06 -1.16
C LYS A 426 -14.67 -12.05 -0.02
N ARG A 427 -13.51 -11.52 0.38
CA ARG A 427 -13.45 -10.46 1.41
C ARG A 427 -13.98 -9.14 0.87
N LYS A 428 -14.50 -8.31 1.79
CA LYS A 428 -14.78 -6.90 1.48
C LYS A 428 -13.45 -6.19 1.20
N LYS A 429 -13.48 -5.28 0.23
CA LYS A 429 -12.31 -4.47 -0.11
C LYS A 429 -11.95 -3.54 1.05
N GLU A 430 -10.70 -3.61 1.50
CA GLU A 430 -10.18 -2.72 2.53
C GLU A 430 -9.94 -1.30 1.98
N PRO A 431 -10.11 -0.24 2.82
CA PRO A 431 -9.75 1.11 2.43
C PRO A 431 -8.28 1.21 1.99
N ASP A 432 -8.03 1.87 0.88
CA ASP A 432 -6.68 2.03 0.30
C ASP A 432 -5.76 2.98 1.08
N SER A 433 -6.25 3.54 2.18
CA SER A 433 -5.41 4.38 3.02
C SER A 433 -5.77 4.23 4.49
N THR A 434 -4.72 4.20 5.30
CA THR A 434 -4.78 4.04 6.74
C THR A 434 -5.07 5.39 7.39
N THR A 435 -5.85 5.40 8.46
CA THR A 435 -6.01 6.60 9.30
C THR A 435 -4.87 6.73 10.31
N GLY A 436 -3.99 5.71 10.40
CA GLY A 436 -2.99 5.58 11.46
C GLY A 436 -3.64 5.60 12.86
N MET A 437 -4.91 5.21 12.94
CA MET A 437 -5.55 4.93 14.21
C MET A 437 -5.41 3.43 14.36
N SER A 438 -4.40 3.02 15.13
CA SER A 438 -4.18 1.61 15.43
C SER A 438 -5.41 1.06 16.15
N SER A 439 -5.71 -0.20 15.88
CA SER A 439 -6.67 -1.02 16.63
C SER A 439 -6.07 -1.51 17.95
N VAL A 440 -4.76 -1.38 18.12
CA VAL A 440 -4.05 -1.75 19.35
C VAL A 440 -3.91 -0.48 20.19
N ALA A 441 -4.29 -0.56 21.46
CA ALA A 441 -3.97 0.49 22.43
C ALA A 441 -2.44 0.57 22.53
N ILE A 442 -1.83 1.47 21.75
CA ILE A 442 -0.42 1.81 21.94
C ILE A 442 -0.35 2.48 23.31
N MET A 443 0.17 1.77 24.30
CA MET A 443 0.67 2.37 25.53
C MET A 443 1.80 3.31 25.13
N HIS A 444 1.45 4.56 24.85
CA HIS A 444 2.43 5.63 24.79
C HIS A 444 3.04 5.74 26.19
N HIS A 445 4.27 5.27 26.35
CA HIS A 445 5.12 5.73 27.44
C HIS A 445 5.30 7.22 27.22
N GLY A 446 4.58 8.02 28.00
CA GLY A 446 4.61 9.47 27.91
C GLY A 446 6.01 9.97 28.23
N ILE A 447 6.70 10.50 27.24
CA ILE A 447 7.80 11.43 27.48
C ILE A 447 7.11 12.79 27.66
N GLY A 448 6.70 13.05 28.90
CA GLY A 448 6.39 14.39 29.34
C GLY A 448 7.66 15.23 29.25
N VAL A 449 7.55 16.40 28.64
CA VAL A 449 8.46 17.51 28.96
C VAL A 449 8.32 17.74 30.48
N PRO A 450 9.40 17.73 31.27
CA PRO A 450 9.28 17.89 32.71
C PRO A 450 8.88 19.33 33.02
N ASP A 451 7.63 19.52 33.41
CA ASP A 451 7.24 20.64 34.26
C ASP A 451 7.68 20.30 35.69
N THR A 452 8.52 21.15 36.25
CA THR A 452 8.99 21.07 37.63
C THR A 452 7.83 21.23 38.59
N GLY A 453 7.52 20.21 39.40
CA GLY A 453 6.70 20.40 40.59
C GLY A 453 5.97 19.17 41.13
N THR A 454 6.56 18.56 42.17
CA THR A 454 5.90 17.92 43.33
C THR A 454 5.45 16.44 43.20
N LEU A 455 6.01 15.63 44.10
CA LEU A 455 5.71 14.23 44.44
C LEU A 455 4.23 13.97 44.78
N ALA A 456 3.68 12.82 44.35
CA ALA A 456 3.34 11.70 45.25
C ALA A 456 2.59 10.55 44.52
N ASP A 457 3.01 9.32 44.86
CA ASP A 457 2.35 8.00 44.85
C ASP A 457 1.54 7.48 43.65
N SER A 458 1.91 6.28 43.19
CA SER A 458 1.06 5.43 42.37
C SER A 458 1.18 3.97 42.79
N THR A 459 0.09 3.47 43.36
CA THR A 459 -0.17 2.08 43.71
C THR A 459 -0.46 1.27 42.44
N THR A 460 0.19 0.12 42.31
CA THR A 460 0.06 -0.83 41.20
C THR A 460 -1.22 -1.65 41.36
N VAL A 461 -2.04 -1.77 40.30
CA VAL A 461 -3.14 -2.76 40.25
C VAL A 461 -3.03 -3.56 38.94
N VAL A 462 -2.75 -4.84 39.09
CA VAL A 462 -2.81 -5.88 38.05
C VAL A 462 -4.22 -6.47 38.06
N LEU A 463 -4.88 -6.59 36.90
CA LEU A 463 -6.07 -7.46 36.80
C LEU A 463 -6.10 -8.29 35.50
N ASN A 464 -6.47 -9.55 35.74
CA ASN A 464 -6.41 -10.73 34.89
C ASN A 464 -7.50 -10.79 33.80
N THR A 465 -7.19 -11.53 32.74
CA THR A 465 -8.08 -11.95 31.66
C THR A 465 -8.73 -13.31 31.93
N THR A 466 -10.05 -13.39 31.83
CA THR A 466 -10.91 -14.59 31.69
C THR A 466 -12.23 -14.09 31.11
N THR A 467 -12.99 -14.72 30.21
CA THR A 467 -12.99 -16.04 29.55
C THR A 467 -13.96 -15.90 28.36
N LEU A 468 -13.71 -16.60 27.26
CA LEU A 468 -14.60 -16.69 26.10
C LEU A 468 -15.79 -17.61 26.44
N GLU A 469 -17.02 -17.15 26.21
CA GLU A 469 -18.18 -18.04 26.02
C GLU A 469 -18.85 -17.72 24.67
N SER A 470 -19.05 -18.79 23.93
CA SER A 470 -19.62 -18.87 22.58
C SER A 470 -21.12 -18.63 22.59
N TYR A 471 -21.61 -17.77 21.71
CA TYR A 471 -23.03 -17.71 21.36
C TYR A 471 -23.25 -17.94 19.86
N HIS A 472 -23.98 -19.02 19.57
CA HIS A 472 -24.64 -19.29 18.30
C HIS A 472 -25.73 -18.25 18.04
N ILE A 473 -25.82 -17.74 16.81
CA ILE A 473 -27.00 -17.04 16.31
C ILE A 473 -27.34 -17.57 14.92
N HIS A 474 -28.61 -17.96 14.79
CA HIS A 474 -29.31 -18.41 13.61
C HIS A 474 -29.35 -17.35 12.49
N ASP A 475 -29.15 -17.83 11.25
CA ASP A 475 -29.53 -17.14 10.02
C ASP A 475 -31.04 -17.08 9.90
N ASP A 476 -31.58 -15.88 9.67
CA ASP A 476 -32.76 -15.63 8.85
C ASP A 476 -32.88 -14.11 8.66
N ASP A 477 -32.65 -13.63 7.43
CA ASP A 477 -33.66 -12.86 6.69
C ASP A 477 -33.15 -12.37 5.33
N LYS A 478 -33.97 -12.66 4.32
CA LYS A 478 -33.83 -12.33 2.90
C LYS A 478 -34.38 -10.95 2.57
N ASP A 479 -33.72 -10.30 1.60
CA ASP A 479 -34.23 -9.36 0.59
C ASP A 479 -34.73 -7.95 1.03
N PRO A 480 -34.95 -6.97 0.10
CA PRO A 480 -34.66 -6.92 -1.33
C PRO A 480 -33.91 -5.65 -1.82
N PHE A 481 -33.47 -5.78 -3.07
CA PHE A 481 -33.05 -4.75 -4.01
C PHE A 481 -34.23 -3.87 -4.47
N GLU A 482 -34.09 -2.53 -4.48
CA GLU A 482 -34.91 -1.68 -5.34
C GLU A 482 -34.24 -0.35 -5.72
N SER A 483 -34.49 0.02 -6.98
CA SER A 483 -33.93 1.12 -7.75
C SER A 483 -34.91 2.28 -7.81
N ILE A 484 -34.47 3.54 -7.64
CA ILE A 484 -35.19 4.72 -8.14
C ILE A 484 -34.18 5.78 -8.64
N GLY A 485 -34.43 6.28 -9.85
CA GLY A 485 -33.55 7.17 -10.61
C GLY A 485 -33.94 8.66 -10.67
N ASN A 486 -33.00 9.39 -11.30
CA ASN A 486 -33.07 10.55 -12.20
C ASN A 486 -33.80 11.87 -11.89
N ALA A 487 -33.03 12.98 -12.07
CA ALA A 487 -33.36 14.18 -12.87
C ALA A 487 -32.03 14.94 -13.14
N SER A 488 -31.44 14.88 -14.34
CA SER A 488 -31.65 15.68 -15.58
C SER A 488 -30.93 17.03 -15.65
N SER A 489 -30.03 17.16 -16.64
CA SER A 489 -29.78 18.36 -17.45
C SER A 489 -28.93 17.98 -18.68
N THR A 490 -29.54 18.11 -19.86
CA THR A 490 -28.95 17.99 -21.21
C THR A 490 -28.16 19.26 -21.58
N PRO A 491 -27.33 19.23 -22.64
CA PRO A 491 -27.83 19.68 -23.94
C PRO A 491 -27.34 18.94 -25.19
N SER A 492 -28.22 18.99 -26.21
CA SER A 492 -28.05 19.03 -27.68
C SER A 492 -27.46 17.85 -28.48
N SER A 493 -28.35 17.29 -29.31
CA SER A 493 -28.18 16.37 -30.45
C SER A 493 -27.29 16.88 -31.59
N ILE A 494 -26.65 15.93 -32.28
CA ILE A 494 -26.66 15.83 -33.74
C ILE A 494 -26.88 14.34 -34.11
N ASP A 495 -27.86 14.10 -34.97
CA ASP A 495 -28.32 12.82 -35.52
C ASP A 495 -27.27 12.10 -36.38
N CYS A 496 -27.37 10.76 -36.45
CA CYS A 496 -27.46 10.01 -37.71
C CYS A 496 -27.88 8.55 -37.47
N GLN A 497 -28.63 8.02 -38.44
CA GLN A 497 -29.58 6.92 -38.35
C GLN A 497 -28.98 5.50 -38.34
N ALA A 498 -29.77 4.61 -37.72
CA ALA A 498 -30.05 3.20 -38.03
C ALA A 498 -29.08 2.38 -38.88
N ASP A 499 -28.69 1.20 -38.35
CA ASP A 499 -29.07 -0.05 -39.01
C ASP A 499 -29.14 -1.22 -38.02
N ARG A 500 -30.30 -1.88 -38.01
CA ARG A 500 -30.57 -3.13 -37.30
C ARG A 500 -30.17 -4.28 -38.22
N ASN A 501 -29.23 -5.11 -37.80
CA ASN A 501 -29.15 -6.51 -38.24
C ASN A 501 -28.31 -7.31 -37.24
N SER A 502 -29.00 -8.06 -36.39
CA SER A 502 -28.41 -9.11 -35.55
C SER A 502 -28.39 -10.42 -36.33
N PRO A 503 -27.26 -11.14 -36.43
CA PRO A 503 -27.27 -12.56 -36.65
C PRO A 503 -27.07 -13.30 -35.33
N GLN A 504 -28.03 -14.16 -35.00
CA GLN A 504 -27.83 -15.28 -34.08
C GLN A 504 -26.70 -16.16 -34.61
N PHE A 505 -25.74 -16.54 -33.76
CA PHE A 505 -24.80 -17.60 -34.08
C PHE A 505 -24.81 -18.67 -33.00
N SER A 506 -25.24 -19.86 -33.45
CA SER A 506 -25.17 -21.14 -32.78
C SER A 506 -23.71 -21.59 -32.63
N ALA A 507 -23.42 -22.18 -31.47
CA ALA A 507 -22.14 -22.81 -31.20
C ALA A 507 -21.93 -24.01 -32.14
N ARG A 508 -20.83 -24.00 -32.89
CA ARG A 508 -20.20 -25.19 -33.44
C ARG A 508 -18.79 -25.29 -32.88
N SER A 509 -18.60 -26.31 -32.05
CA SER A 509 -17.31 -26.94 -31.79
C SER A 509 -16.72 -27.39 -33.11
N ASP A 510 -15.48 -27.01 -33.39
CA ASP A 510 -14.47 -27.74 -34.18
C ASP A 510 -13.35 -26.73 -34.49
N GLY A 511 -12.38 -26.65 -33.58
CA GLY A 511 -11.16 -25.88 -33.75
C GLY A 511 -9.98 -26.75 -33.36
N GLU A 512 -9.17 -27.11 -34.36
CA GLU A 512 -7.90 -27.81 -34.24
C GLU A 512 -6.98 -27.18 -33.16
N PRO A 513 -6.16 -27.99 -32.44
CA PRO A 513 -5.31 -27.49 -31.38
C PRO A 513 -4.19 -26.60 -31.94
N LEU A 514 -4.08 -25.38 -31.43
CA LEU A 514 -2.97 -24.47 -31.73
C LEU A 514 -1.70 -24.96 -31.03
N ASP A 515 -0.62 -25.06 -31.80
CA ASP A 515 0.73 -25.47 -31.39
C ASP A 515 1.18 -24.79 -30.08
N TYR A 516 1.46 -25.62 -29.08
CA TYR A 516 1.79 -25.25 -27.70
C TYR A 516 3.32 -25.09 -27.56
N ASP A 517 3.79 -23.86 -27.32
CA ASP A 517 5.20 -23.55 -27.06
C ASP A 517 5.51 -23.70 -25.55
N THR A 518 6.07 -24.86 -25.18
CA THR A 518 6.54 -25.27 -23.84
C THR A 518 7.76 -24.49 -23.32
N SER A 519 8.42 -23.67 -24.14
CA SER A 519 9.70 -23.03 -23.79
C SER A 519 9.61 -22.01 -22.64
N LEU A 520 8.42 -21.64 -22.19
CA LEU A 520 8.21 -20.77 -21.02
C LEU A 520 8.13 -21.50 -19.69
N ASP A 521 7.80 -22.80 -19.70
CA ASP A 521 7.57 -23.57 -18.49
C ASP A 521 8.87 -24.24 -18.00
N ALA A 522 9.91 -24.30 -18.85
CA ALA A 522 11.22 -24.83 -18.51
C ALA A 522 12.09 -23.86 -17.69
N ASP A 523 11.83 -22.55 -17.75
CA ASP A 523 12.70 -21.51 -17.15
C ASP A 523 12.17 -20.92 -15.83
N ILE A 524 11.03 -21.38 -15.33
CA ILE A 524 10.47 -20.95 -14.03
C ILE A 524 10.63 -22.08 -13.04
N ASP A 525 11.83 -22.18 -12.45
CA ASP A 525 12.05 -23.02 -11.29
C ASP A 525 11.30 -22.40 -10.10
N LEU A 526 10.26 -23.10 -9.61
CA LEU A 526 9.48 -22.72 -8.44
C LEU A 526 10.19 -23.07 -7.12
N SER A 527 11.45 -23.49 -7.18
CA SER A 527 12.27 -23.78 -6.01
C SER A 527 12.68 -22.49 -5.28
N VAL A 528 12.37 -22.43 -3.99
CA VAL A 528 12.77 -21.35 -3.07
C VAL A 528 14.30 -21.30 -2.99
N PRO A 529 14.97 -20.14 -3.13
CA PRO A 529 16.40 -20.07 -2.89
C PRO A 529 16.71 -20.28 -1.40
N ASP A 530 17.45 -21.34 -1.11
CA ASP A 530 18.04 -21.60 0.20
C ASP A 530 19.14 -20.55 0.45
N HIS A 531 18.88 -19.62 1.38
CA HIS A 531 19.88 -18.70 1.88
C HIS A 531 20.57 -19.30 3.11
N SER A 532 21.36 -20.34 2.88
CA SER A 532 22.33 -20.84 3.86
C SER A 532 23.68 -21.06 3.18
N GLY A 533 24.67 -20.26 3.58
CA GLY A 533 26.09 -20.51 3.31
C GLY A 533 26.82 -19.44 2.51
N GLU A 534 27.30 -18.40 3.18
CA GLU A 534 28.67 -17.91 2.98
C GLU A 534 29.09 -17.05 4.18
N LYS A 535 29.84 -17.66 5.10
CA LYS A 535 30.61 -16.98 6.14
C LYS A 535 32.07 -16.96 5.72
N THR A 536 32.75 -15.91 6.16
CA THR A 536 34.21 -15.63 6.14
C THR A 536 34.73 -15.03 4.84
N SER A 537 35.52 -13.96 4.80
CA SER A 537 36.36 -13.31 5.83
C SER A 537 36.74 -11.89 5.37
N ILE A 538 36.52 -10.87 6.21
CA ILE A 538 37.05 -9.51 6.00
C ILE A 538 38.25 -9.32 6.91
N SER A 539 39.44 -9.18 6.33
CA SER A 539 40.65 -8.74 7.03
C SER A 539 40.57 -7.23 7.25
N THR A 540 40.57 -6.80 8.50
CA THR A 540 40.70 -5.39 8.87
C THR A 540 42.19 -5.07 9.06
N HIS A 541 42.81 -4.43 8.06
CA HIS A 541 43.99 -3.60 8.26
C HIS A 541 43.53 -2.15 8.40
N SER A 542 43.54 -1.61 9.62
CA SER A 542 43.51 -0.17 9.88
C SER A 542 44.73 0.16 10.72
N SER A 543 45.69 0.83 10.10
CA SER A 543 46.83 1.45 10.76
C SER A 543 46.48 2.93 10.97
N CYS A 544 46.39 3.36 12.22
CA CYS A 544 46.42 4.79 12.56
C CYS A 544 47.24 4.96 13.84
N ASN A 545 48.44 5.51 13.66
CA ASN A 545 49.33 5.99 14.71
C ASN A 545 48.73 7.23 15.38
N ILE A 546 48.56 7.23 16.70
CA ILE A 546 48.80 8.42 17.55
C ILE A 546 49.41 7.96 18.89
N THR A 547 50.53 8.60 19.20
CA THR A 547 51.36 8.54 20.39
C THR A 547 50.65 8.90 21.70
N ALA A 548 50.88 8.12 22.76
CA ALA A 548 51.05 8.66 24.12
C ALA A 548 51.81 7.66 25.02
N THR A 549 52.84 8.23 25.63
CA THR A 549 53.81 7.80 26.64
C THR A 549 53.35 6.99 27.86
N THR A 550 54.35 6.29 28.42
CA THR A 550 54.59 5.87 29.82
C THR A 550 53.96 4.61 30.38
N GLY A 551 54.81 3.73 30.94
CA GLY A 551 54.49 3.01 32.17
C GLY A 551 54.65 1.49 32.18
N ASN A 552 55.90 1.02 32.19
CA ASN A 552 56.47 0.02 33.11
C ASN A 552 55.79 -1.36 33.36
N SER A 553 56.65 -2.42 33.30
CA SER A 553 56.63 -3.71 34.03
C SER A 553 55.40 -4.62 33.87
N GLY A 554 55.47 -5.92 33.64
CA GLY A 554 56.54 -6.93 33.61
C GLY A 554 55.84 -8.30 33.45
N GLN A 555 56.55 -9.27 32.86
CA GLN A 555 56.66 -10.67 33.31
C GLN A 555 55.45 -11.26 34.10
N THR A 556 54.88 -12.44 33.81
CA THR A 556 55.56 -13.72 33.58
C THR A 556 54.51 -14.84 33.33
N THR A 557 54.96 -15.92 32.66
CA THR A 557 54.61 -17.36 32.85
C THR A 557 53.20 -17.86 32.48
N LEU A 558 53.07 -18.76 31.48
CA LEU A 558 53.12 -20.25 31.57
C LEU A 558 51.93 -20.82 32.38
N ALA A 559 51.24 -21.91 32.07
CA ALA A 559 51.38 -23.05 31.16
C ALA A 559 50.06 -23.87 31.38
N ASP A 560 49.42 -24.37 30.34
CA ASP A 560 49.37 -25.79 29.95
C ASP A 560 48.17 -26.58 30.51
N ASN A 561 47.84 -27.63 29.73
CA ASN A 561 46.90 -28.75 29.89
C ASN A 561 45.56 -28.57 29.16
N GLU A 562 45.34 -29.22 28.01
CA GLU A 562 45.10 -30.68 27.82
C GLU A 562 43.90 -31.13 28.69
N ASP A 563 42.89 -31.88 28.26
CA ASP A 563 42.62 -32.64 27.04
C ASP A 563 41.15 -33.14 27.16
N SER A 564 40.69 -33.85 26.13
CA SER A 564 39.62 -34.87 26.12
C SER A 564 38.16 -34.45 25.87
N ASP A 565 37.77 -34.60 24.60
CA ASP A 565 36.89 -35.67 24.05
C ASP A 565 35.40 -35.76 24.40
N ASP A 566 34.65 -35.75 23.29
CA ASP A 566 33.50 -36.60 22.91
C ASP A 566 32.34 -36.83 23.88
N GLU A 567 31.14 -36.42 23.46
CA GLU A 567 30.19 -37.39 22.90
C GLU A 567 28.97 -36.70 22.28
N GLY A 568 28.57 -37.20 21.10
CA GLY A 568 27.41 -36.76 20.35
C GLY A 568 26.07 -37.24 20.91
N GLY A 569 25.04 -36.41 20.74
CA GLY A 569 23.65 -36.75 21.03
C GLY A 569 22.71 -36.02 20.10
N VAL A 570 22.38 -36.67 18.97
CA VAL A 570 21.35 -36.25 18.02
C VAL A 570 19.97 -36.51 18.62
N LEU A 571 19.13 -35.47 18.75
CA LEU A 571 17.71 -35.61 19.06
C LEU A 571 16.84 -35.05 17.93
N ILE A 572 16.24 -36.00 17.20
CA ILE A 572 15.18 -35.80 16.22
C ILE A 572 13.86 -35.59 16.98
N PHE A 573 13.15 -34.49 16.73
CA PHE A 573 11.75 -34.35 17.17
C PHE A 573 10.82 -34.29 15.95
N GLN A 574 10.07 -35.39 15.80
CA GLN A 574 8.92 -35.52 14.92
C GLN A 574 7.76 -34.63 15.39
N GLY A 575 7.05 -34.06 14.41
CA GLY A 575 5.87 -33.25 14.64
C GLY A 575 4.66 -34.03 15.16
N ARG A 576 3.69 -33.28 15.68
CA ARG A 576 2.31 -33.75 15.83
C ARG A 576 1.35 -32.64 15.44
N LYS A 577 0.54 -32.97 14.43
CA LYS A 577 -0.72 -32.33 14.07
C LYS A 577 -1.67 -32.32 15.27
N ARG A 578 -2.38 -31.21 15.44
CA ARG A 578 -3.84 -31.17 15.58
C ARG A 578 -4.36 -29.83 15.14
#